data_AF-A0A0U5AZ49-F1
#
_entry.id   AF-A0A0U5AZ49-F1
#
_cell.length_a   1.000
_cell.length_b   1.000
_cell.length_c   1.000
_cell.angle_alpha   90.00
_cell.angle_beta   90.00
_cell.angle_gamma   90.00
#
_symmetry.space_group_name_H-M   'P 1'
#
loop_
_entity.id
_entity.type
_entity.pdbx_description
1 polymer ?
#
loop_
_entity_poly.entity_id
_entity_poly.type
_entity_poly.pdbx_seq_one_letter_code
_entity_poly.pdbx_strand_id
1 'polypeptide(L)'
;MRRFTYVGAALWGFLASITLVKGALSEEIKETKELPEVVVKGEKLILPTKETGETVYTGVEITREGIELSGERGKGNVWEALSIIPGVIFESVDPANLSAEQSNVRIRGVRGYLGGLTVQGVPNYGANPIGPRAYLYDLENFESIALYKGAVPVNLGAGVGNRAGLNKCL
;
A
#
# COMPACT_ATOMS: atom_id res chain seq x y z
N MET A 1 91.37 -10.85 24.62
CA MET A 1 90.03 -10.64 25.21
C MET A 1 89.21 -9.66 24.36
N ARG A 2 88.50 -10.12 23.32
CA ARG A 2 87.58 -9.28 22.49
C ARG A 2 86.53 -10.18 21.82
N ARG A 3 85.52 -10.65 22.56
CA ARG A 3 84.37 -11.41 21.98
C ARG A 3 82.99 -11.05 22.56
N PHE A 4 82.90 -10.14 23.52
CA PHE A 4 81.64 -9.87 24.25
C PHE A 4 80.84 -8.65 23.77
N THR A 5 81.28 -7.91 22.76
CA THR A 5 80.63 -6.64 22.34
C THR A 5 79.60 -6.77 21.22
N TYR A 6 79.49 -7.91 20.53
CA TYR A 6 78.58 -8.05 19.38
C TYR A 6 77.18 -8.59 19.72
N VAL A 7 77.00 -9.21 20.89
CA VAL A 7 75.71 -9.83 21.28
C VAL A 7 74.69 -8.79 21.74
N GLY A 8 75.14 -7.69 22.36
CA GLY A 8 74.25 -6.61 22.83
C GLY A 8 73.63 -5.77 21.70
N ALA A 9 74.36 -5.55 20.61
CA ALA A 9 73.90 -4.77 19.47
C ALA A 9 72.83 -5.52 18.64
N ALA A 10 72.92 -6.85 18.54
CA ALA A 10 71.94 -7.66 17.83
C ALA A 10 70.60 -7.73 18.59
N LEU A 11 70.63 -7.78 19.92
CA LEU A 11 69.42 -7.78 20.76
C LEU A 11 68.68 -6.44 20.75
N TRP A 12 69.41 -5.32 20.70
CA TRP A 12 68.80 -3.99 20.55
C TRP A 12 68.22 -3.76 19.15
N GLY A 13 68.88 -4.26 18.10
CA GLY A 13 68.35 -4.21 16.73
C GLY A 13 67.06 -5.03 16.56
N PHE A 14 66.95 -6.15 17.26
CA PHE A 14 65.76 -7.02 17.22
C PHE A 14 64.59 -6.47 18.06
N LEU A 15 64.85 -5.77 19.17
CA LEU A 15 63.79 -5.08 19.91
C LEU A 15 63.26 -3.85 19.16
N ALA A 16 64.14 -3.11 18.48
CA ALA A 16 63.76 -1.94 17.68
C ALA A 16 62.90 -2.31 16.46
N SER A 17 63.14 -3.47 15.85
CA SER A 17 62.32 -3.97 14.74
C SER A 17 60.93 -4.45 15.21
N ILE A 18 60.82 -5.04 16.41
CA ILE A 18 59.53 -5.43 16.99
C ILE A 18 58.66 -4.20 17.33
N THR A 19 59.27 -3.10 17.78
CA THR A 19 58.54 -1.84 18.02
C THR A 19 58.13 -1.15 16.71
N LEU A 20 58.92 -1.27 15.65
CA LEU A 20 58.57 -0.71 14.33
C LEU A 20 57.41 -1.47 13.67
N VAL A 21 57.38 -2.80 13.81
CA VAL A 21 56.30 -3.66 13.27
C VAL A 21 54.98 -3.43 14.01
N LYS A 22 55.02 -3.11 15.32
CA LYS A 22 53.82 -2.73 16.07
C LYS A 22 53.22 -1.39 15.62
N GLY A 23 54.05 -0.44 15.19
CA GLY A 23 53.60 0.87 14.69
C GLY A 23 52.94 0.81 13.32
N ALA A 24 53.22 -0.22 12.51
CA ALA A 24 52.63 -0.38 11.18
C ALA A 24 51.28 -1.15 11.19
N LEU A 25 50.86 -1.69 12.33
CA LEU A 25 49.71 -2.61 12.45
C LEU A 25 48.50 -2.01 13.19
N SER A 26 48.50 -0.73 13.57
CA SER A 26 47.50 -0.17 14.47
C SER A 26 46.52 0.87 13.91
N GLU A 27 46.46 1.12 12.59
CA GLU A 27 45.46 2.07 12.05
C GLU A 27 44.81 1.57 10.76
N GLU A 28 43.99 0.51 10.89
CA GLU A 28 42.76 0.41 10.11
C GLU A 28 41.61 0.22 11.09
N ILE A 29 41.28 1.30 11.81
CA ILE A 29 40.00 1.43 12.47
C ILE A 29 38.97 1.58 11.34
N LYS A 30 38.34 0.47 10.97
CA LYS A 30 37.14 0.49 10.12
C LYS A 30 36.06 1.26 10.86
N GLU A 31 36.00 2.56 10.57
CA GLU A 31 34.93 3.45 10.99
C GLU A 31 33.64 2.93 10.34
N THR A 32 32.86 2.16 11.10
CA THR A 32 31.50 1.78 10.76
C THR A 32 30.66 3.04 10.69
N LYS A 33 30.53 3.62 9.49
CA LYS A 33 29.54 4.64 9.19
C LYS A 33 28.15 4.00 9.28
N GLU A 34 27.51 4.17 10.42
CA GLU A 34 26.08 3.91 10.54
C GLU A 34 25.33 4.95 9.72
N LEU A 35 24.56 4.48 8.74
CA LEU A 35 23.69 5.35 7.94
C LEU A 35 22.57 5.88 8.85
N PRO A 36 22.18 7.16 8.70
CA PRO A 36 21.06 7.69 9.46
C PRO A 36 19.78 6.91 9.16
N GLU A 37 19.03 6.57 10.20
CA GLU A 37 17.76 5.88 10.09
C GLU A 37 16.76 6.74 9.30
N VAL A 38 16.39 6.28 8.10
CA VAL A 38 15.36 6.92 7.28
C VAL A 38 14.00 6.46 7.78
N VAL A 39 13.40 7.24 8.68
CA VAL A 39 12.03 6.98 9.13
C VAL A 39 11.05 7.45 8.05
N VAL A 40 10.64 6.50 7.20
CA VAL A 40 9.58 6.73 6.20
C VAL A 40 8.23 6.82 6.92
N LYS A 41 7.77 8.03 7.20
CA LYS A 41 6.38 8.27 7.59
C LYS A 41 5.51 8.24 6.33
N GLY A 42 5.05 7.05 5.96
CA GLY A 42 4.07 6.90 4.88
C GLY A 42 2.68 7.29 5.38
N GLU A 43 2.01 8.19 4.68
CA GLU A 43 0.58 8.40 4.84
C GLU A 43 -0.15 7.12 4.41
N LYS A 44 -1.14 6.70 5.21
CA LYS A 44 -1.85 5.45 4.96
C LYS A 44 -2.93 5.67 3.91
N LEU A 45 -2.58 5.38 2.66
CA LEU A 45 -3.47 5.54 1.50
C LEU A 45 -4.67 4.58 1.51
N ILE A 46 -4.45 3.39 2.07
CA ILE A 46 -5.44 2.31 2.16
C ILE A 46 -5.59 1.91 3.64
N LEU A 47 -6.80 2.06 4.17
CA LEU A 47 -7.13 1.73 5.56
C LEU A 47 -8.09 0.53 5.61
N PRO A 48 -7.96 -0.36 6.61
CA PRO A 48 -9.03 -1.30 6.90
C PRO A 48 -10.22 -0.51 7.42
N THR A 49 -11.36 -0.58 6.74
CA THR A 49 -12.58 0.10 7.19
C THR A 49 -13.06 -0.59 8.46
N LYS A 50 -12.98 0.09 9.61
CA LYS A 50 -13.54 -0.39 10.88
C LYS A 50 -14.93 0.20 11.04
N GLU A 51 -15.95 -0.63 10.87
CA GLU A 51 -17.29 -0.30 11.35
C GLU A 51 -17.53 -0.99 12.69
N THR A 52 -18.06 -0.21 13.63
CA THR A 52 -18.16 -0.54 15.05
C THR A 52 -19.21 -1.63 15.25
N GLY A 53 -18.77 -2.90 15.39
CA GLY A 53 -19.63 -4.00 15.80
C GLY A 53 -19.25 -5.35 15.19
N GLU A 54 -18.46 -6.13 15.91
CA GLU A 54 -18.40 -7.61 15.98
C GLU A 54 -18.49 -8.50 14.71
N THR A 55 -18.39 -7.94 13.51
CA THR A 55 -18.65 -8.68 12.29
C THR A 55 -17.47 -8.64 11.32
N VAL A 56 -17.08 -9.83 10.87
CA VAL A 56 -15.81 -10.11 10.19
C VAL A 56 -15.93 -9.85 8.69
N TYR A 57 -16.11 -8.59 8.30
CA TYR A 57 -16.09 -8.20 6.89
C TYR A 57 -14.72 -7.67 6.49
N THR A 58 -14.33 -7.92 5.24
CA THR A 58 -13.10 -7.33 4.69
C THR A 58 -13.46 -5.98 4.07
N GLY A 59 -13.41 -4.93 4.89
CA GLY A 59 -13.51 -3.54 4.47
C GLY A 59 -12.15 -2.97 4.10
N VAL A 60 -12.05 -2.28 2.97
CA VAL A 60 -10.87 -1.56 2.53
C VAL A 60 -11.30 -0.17 2.10
N GLU A 61 -10.67 0.87 2.62
CA GLU A 61 -10.97 2.26 2.34
C GLU A 61 -9.79 2.92 1.63
N ILE A 62 -10.06 3.62 0.53
CA ILE A 62 -9.13 4.47 -0.19
C ILE A 62 -9.40 5.91 0.24
N THR A 63 -8.38 6.54 0.81
CA THR A 63 -8.40 7.96 1.23
C THR A 63 -8.33 8.91 0.04
N ARG A 64 -8.62 10.20 0.27
CA ARG A 64 -8.50 11.25 -0.76
C ARG A 64 -7.12 11.27 -1.41
N GLU A 65 -6.06 11.17 -0.62
CA GLU A 65 -4.69 11.09 -1.12
C GLU A 65 -4.49 9.85 -2.01
N GLY A 66 -5.13 8.73 -1.66
CA GLY A 66 -5.14 7.51 -2.47
C GLY A 66 -5.88 7.67 -3.80
N ILE A 67 -6.98 8.43 -3.81
CA ILE A 67 -7.72 8.77 -5.03
C ILE A 67 -6.88 9.70 -5.91
N GLU A 68 -6.22 10.71 -5.35
CA GLU A 68 -5.36 11.62 -6.11
C GLU A 68 -4.19 10.88 -6.78
N LEU A 69 -3.59 9.91 -6.09
CA LEU A 69 -2.51 9.08 -6.63
C LEU A 69 -2.96 8.12 -7.75
N SER A 70 -4.24 7.80 -7.84
CA SER A 70 -4.80 7.00 -8.94
C SER A 70 -4.85 7.76 -10.29
N GLY A 71 -4.56 9.07 -10.26
CA GLY A 71 -4.49 9.92 -11.44
C GLY A 71 -5.85 10.23 -12.06
N GLU A 72 -5.84 10.89 -13.21
CA GLU A 72 -7.05 11.39 -13.87
C GLU A 72 -8.08 10.28 -14.21
N ARG A 73 -7.61 9.08 -14.52
CA ARG A 73 -8.49 7.93 -14.80
C ARG A 73 -9.22 7.42 -13.56
N GLY A 74 -8.54 7.43 -12.42
CA GLY A 74 -9.14 7.05 -11.16
C GLY A 74 -10.11 8.12 -10.67
N LYS A 75 -9.77 9.41 -10.80
CA LYS A 75 -10.65 10.53 -10.44
C LYS A 75 -12.01 10.53 -11.15
N GLY A 76 -12.07 10.04 -12.39
CA GLY A 76 -13.33 9.96 -13.15
C GLY A 76 -14.15 8.67 -12.96
N ASN A 77 -13.58 7.65 -12.29
CA ASN A 77 -14.23 6.34 -12.19
C ASN A 77 -13.88 5.61 -10.87
N VAL A 78 -14.91 5.38 -10.05
CA VAL A 78 -14.81 4.64 -8.78
C VAL A 78 -14.14 3.27 -8.94
N TRP A 79 -14.45 2.54 -10.01
CA TRP A 79 -13.94 1.18 -10.20
C TRP A 79 -12.47 1.14 -10.62
N GLU A 80 -12.02 2.17 -11.33
CA GLU A 80 -10.59 2.34 -11.64
C GLU A 80 -9.81 2.62 -10.35
N ALA A 81 -10.31 3.52 -9.49
CA ALA A 81 -9.71 3.80 -8.19
C ALA A 81 -9.63 2.53 -7.32
N LEU A 82 -10.67 1.69 -7.33
CA LEU A 82 -10.71 0.43 -6.58
C LEU A 82 -9.87 -0.71 -7.18
N SER A 83 -9.35 -0.57 -8.41
CA SER A 83 -8.61 -1.63 -9.11
C SER A 83 -7.27 -1.99 -8.43
N ILE A 84 -6.72 -1.06 -7.64
CA ILE A 84 -5.53 -1.29 -6.82
C ILE A 84 -5.77 -2.30 -5.68
N ILE A 85 -7.04 -2.52 -5.30
CA ILE A 85 -7.39 -3.38 -4.18
C ILE A 85 -7.34 -4.85 -4.62
N PRO A 86 -6.67 -5.73 -3.85
CA PRO A 86 -6.61 -7.15 -4.19
C PRO A 86 -7.99 -7.81 -4.17
N GLY A 87 -8.25 -8.57 -5.24
CA GLY A 87 -9.51 -9.27 -5.47
C GLY A 87 -10.58 -8.43 -6.16
N VAL A 88 -10.25 -7.21 -6.59
CA VAL A 88 -11.05 -6.41 -7.53
C VAL A 88 -10.41 -6.55 -8.91
N ILE A 89 -11.21 -6.91 -9.91
CA ILE A 89 -10.81 -6.94 -11.30
C ILE A 89 -11.75 -6.01 -12.03
N PHE A 90 -11.22 -4.94 -12.60
CA PHE A 90 -11.95 -3.99 -13.43
C PHE A 90 -11.53 -4.17 -14.89
N GLU A 91 -12.51 -4.38 -15.76
CA GLU A 91 -12.33 -4.57 -17.20
C GLU A 91 -13.18 -3.51 -17.91
N SER A 92 -12.55 -2.68 -18.73
CA SER A 92 -13.22 -1.69 -19.57
C SER A 92 -12.78 -1.90 -21.01
N VAL A 93 -13.72 -1.74 -21.94
CA VAL A 93 -13.43 -1.71 -23.39
C VAL A 93 -12.82 -0.36 -23.82
N ASP A 94 -13.06 0.69 -23.02
CA ASP A 94 -12.58 2.04 -23.28
C ASP A 94 -11.30 2.33 -22.49
N PRO A 95 -10.18 2.68 -23.15
CA PRO A 95 -8.94 3.08 -22.48
C PRO A 95 -9.08 4.32 -21.58
N ALA A 96 -10.05 5.19 -21.83
CA ALA A 96 -10.30 6.34 -20.97
C ALA A 96 -11.18 5.99 -19.74
N ASN A 97 -11.74 4.78 -19.70
CA ASN A 97 -12.68 4.32 -18.67
C ASN A 97 -13.91 5.23 -18.48
N LEU A 98 -14.30 5.94 -19.54
CA LEU A 98 -15.48 6.81 -19.57
C LEU A 98 -16.74 6.03 -19.97
N SER A 99 -16.58 4.84 -20.56
CA SER A 99 -17.70 3.95 -20.86
C SER A 99 -18.24 3.26 -19.60
N ALA A 100 -19.02 4.02 -18.84
CA ALA A 100 -19.75 3.62 -17.64
C ALA A 100 -20.46 2.25 -17.79
N GLU A 101 -21.30 2.11 -18.81
CA GLU A 101 -22.20 0.96 -18.96
C GLU A 101 -21.54 -0.28 -19.58
N GLN A 102 -20.40 -0.12 -20.25
CA GLN A 102 -19.70 -1.23 -20.92
C GLN A 102 -18.52 -1.74 -20.10
N SER A 103 -18.41 -1.30 -18.84
CA SER A 103 -17.42 -1.76 -17.90
C SER A 103 -17.91 -2.98 -17.11
N ASN A 104 -16.99 -3.87 -16.77
CA ASN A 104 -17.25 -5.05 -15.97
C ASN A 104 -16.33 -5.05 -14.76
N VAL A 105 -16.90 -5.35 -13.59
CA VAL A 105 -16.12 -5.50 -12.37
C VAL A 105 -16.40 -6.84 -11.74
N ARG A 106 -15.36 -7.46 -11.19
CA ARG A 106 -15.45 -8.68 -10.39
C ARG A 106 -14.80 -8.47 -9.04
N ILE A 107 -15.53 -8.82 -8.00
CA ILE A 107 -15.04 -8.78 -6.62
C ILE A 107 -15.01 -10.21 -6.11
N ARG A 108 -13.82 -10.73 -5.80
CA ARG A 108 -13.61 -12.13 -5.37
C ARG A 108 -14.25 -13.16 -6.33
N GLY A 109 -14.21 -12.88 -7.63
CA GLY A 109 -14.79 -13.76 -8.67
C GLY A 109 -16.30 -13.61 -8.89
N VAL A 110 -17.01 -12.82 -8.06
CA VAL A 110 -18.44 -12.52 -8.24
C VAL A 110 -18.59 -11.30 -9.15
N ARG A 111 -19.52 -11.36 -10.11
CA ARG A 111 -19.83 -10.23 -11.00
C ARG A 111 -20.40 -9.06 -10.21
N GLY A 112 -19.96 -7.84 -10.54
CA GLY A 112 -20.33 -6.59 -9.87
C GLY A 112 -21.81 -6.24 -9.90
N TYR A 113 -22.57 -6.75 -10.89
CA TYR A 113 -24.03 -6.64 -10.93
C TYR A 113 -24.71 -7.26 -9.70
N LEU A 114 -24.05 -8.21 -9.04
CA LEU A 114 -24.47 -8.80 -7.76
C LEU A 114 -23.83 -8.10 -6.56
N GLY A 115 -23.49 -6.82 -6.67
CA GLY A 115 -23.02 -5.97 -5.59
C GLY A 115 -23.91 -4.75 -5.38
N GLY A 116 -23.55 -3.88 -4.45
CA GLY A 116 -24.19 -2.59 -4.24
C GLY A 116 -23.18 -1.44 -4.34
N LEU A 117 -23.63 -0.28 -4.82
CA LEU A 117 -22.88 0.97 -4.74
C LEU A 117 -23.78 2.04 -4.12
N THR A 118 -23.24 2.69 -3.08
CA THR A 118 -23.93 3.70 -2.28
C THR A 118 -23.07 4.95 -2.20
N VAL A 119 -23.71 6.10 -2.29
CA VAL A 119 -23.10 7.41 -2.04
C VAL A 119 -23.78 7.98 -0.82
N GLN A 120 -23.02 8.29 0.23
CA GLN A 120 -23.56 8.77 1.52
C GLN A 120 -24.69 7.88 2.08
N GLY A 121 -24.62 6.57 1.85
CA GLY A 121 -25.61 5.58 2.30
C GLY A 121 -26.84 5.43 1.40
N VAL A 122 -26.96 6.22 0.33
CA VAL A 122 -28.03 6.13 -0.66
C VAL A 122 -27.59 5.26 -1.84
N PRO A 123 -28.31 4.18 -2.19
CA PRO A 123 -27.97 3.36 -3.34
C PRO A 123 -28.11 4.16 -4.63
N ASN A 124 -27.18 3.96 -5.55
CA ASN A 124 -27.22 4.62 -6.85
C ASN A 124 -28.08 3.91 -7.90
N TYR A 125 -28.81 2.86 -7.48
CA TYR A 125 -29.63 2.02 -8.33
C TYR A 125 -30.96 1.71 -7.65
N GLY A 126 -32.01 1.56 -8.46
CA GLY A 126 -33.35 1.21 -8.00
C GLY A 126 -33.56 -0.30 -7.87
N ALA A 127 -34.76 -0.69 -7.46
CA ALA A 127 -35.15 -2.10 -7.29
C ALA A 127 -35.12 -2.94 -8.58
N ASN A 128 -35.16 -2.31 -9.76
CA ASN A 128 -35.11 -2.97 -11.06
C ASN A 128 -34.41 -2.08 -12.10
N PRO A 129 -33.33 -2.51 -12.76
CA PRO A 129 -32.58 -3.78 -12.63
C PRO A 129 -31.68 -3.82 -11.37
N ILE A 130 -31.39 -5.03 -10.87
CA ILE A 130 -30.61 -5.28 -9.64
C ILE A 130 -29.12 -5.10 -9.90
N GLY A 131 -28.46 -4.09 -9.36
CA GLY A 131 -27.00 -3.98 -9.39
C GLY A 131 -26.51 -2.53 -9.50
N PRO A 132 -25.27 -2.26 -9.09
CA PRO A 132 -24.74 -0.91 -9.03
C PRO A 132 -24.63 -0.35 -10.44
N ARG A 133 -25.06 0.90 -10.61
CA ARG A 133 -24.82 1.61 -11.87
C ARG A 133 -23.38 2.11 -11.85
N ALA A 134 -22.60 1.75 -12.85
CA ALA A 134 -21.25 2.27 -12.99
C ALA A 134 -21.27 3.69 -13.59
N TYR A 135 -22.12 4.59 -13.07
CA TYR A 135 -22.11 5.99 -13.50
C TYR A 135 -20.76 6.62 -13.21
N LEU A 136 -20.38 7.60 -14.04
CA LEU A 136 -19.17 8.38 -13.83
C LEU A 136 -19.38 9.26 -12.60
N TYR A 137 -18.55 9.07 -11.59
CA TYR A 137 -18.47 9.93 -10.44
C TYR A 137 -17.20 10.75 -10.59
N ASP A 138 -17.37 12.06 -10.47
CA ASP A 138 -16.24 12.95 -10.27
C ASP A 138 -15.78 12.82 -8.81
N LEU A 139 -14.66 12.14 -8.61
CA LEU A 139 -14.11 11.85 -7.30
C LEU A 139 -13.38 13.03 -6.67
N GLU A 140 -13.28 14.19 -7.34
CA GLU A 140 -12.70 15.40 -6.74
C GLU A 140 -13.51 15.90 -5.52
N ASN A 141 -14.80 15.55 -5.48
CA ASN A 141 -15.71 15.93 -4.40
C ASN A 141 -15.87 14.86 -3.32
N PHE A 142 -15.14 13.74 -3.40
CA PHE A 142 -15.24 12.62 -2.46
C PHE A 142 -14.08 12.64 -1.47
N GLU A 143 -14.37 12.33 -0.21
CA GLU A 143 -13.34 12.25 0.83
C GLU A 143 -12.68 10.85 0.84
N SER A 144 -13.48 9.81 0.67
CA SER A 144 -12.98 8.43 0.62
C SER A 144 -13.92 7.48 -0.09
N ILE A 145 -13.36 6.32 -0.48
CA ILE A 145 -14.13 5.21 -1.06
C ILE A 145 -13.86 3.96 -0.24
N ALA A 146 -14.90 3.45 0.43
CA ALA A 146 -14.87 2.19 1.15
C ALA A 146 -15.47 1.04 0.32
N LEU A 147 -14.74 -0.06 0.23
CA LEU A 147 -15.16 -1.31 -0.39
C LEU A 147 -15.26 -2.41 0.66
N TYR A 148 -16.45 -2.97 0.81
CA TYR A 148 -16.73 -4.13 1.63
C TYR A 148 -16.87 -5.36 0.73
N LYS A 149 -15.97 -6.33 0.89
CA LYS A 149 -15.93 -7.53 0.02
C LYS A 149 -16.78 -8.66 0.58
N GLY A 150 -17.63 -9.25 -0.27
CA GLY A 150 -18.49 -10.39 0.06
C GLY A 150 -19.87 -10.00 0.57
N ALA A 151 -20.53 -10.88 1.33
CA ALA A 151 -21.86 -10.62 1.86
C ALA A 151 -21.81 -9.51 2.91
N VAL A 152 -22.45 -8.38 2.59
CA VAL A 152 -22.47 -7.19 3.47
C VAL A 152 -23.80 -7.13 4.24
N PRO A 153 -23.78 -6.89 5.56
CA PRO A 153 -24.98 -6.80 6.40
C PRO A 153 -25.80 -5.58 6.02
N VAL A 154 -27.10 -5.65 6.32
CA VAL A 154 -28.09 -4.62 5.99
C VAL A 154 -27.76 -3.24 6.59
N ASN A 155 -26.96 -3.19 7.66
CA ASN A 155 -26.67 -1.96 8.40
C ASN A 155 -25.60 -1.06 7.73
N LEU A 156 -24.85 -1.54 6.74
CA LEU A 156 -23.74 -0.76 6.13
C LEU A 156 -24.17 0.10 4.93
N GLY A 157 -25.38 -0.12 4.42
CA GLY A 157 -25.96 0.66 3.34
C GLY A 157 -27.21 0.00 2.77
N ALA A 158 -28.15 0.80 2.29
CA ALA A 158 -29.32 0.30 1.60
C ALA A 158 -28.89 -0.11 0.18
N GLY A 159 -28.85 -1.41 -0.11
CA GLY A 159 -28.50 -1.93 -1.44
C GLY A 159 -29.08 -3.33 -1.64
N VAL A 160 -29.79 -3.54 -2.75
CA VAL A 160 -30.34 -4.85 -3.13
C VAL A 160 -29.26 -5.65 -3.85
N GLY A 161 -28.89 -6.81 -3.32
CA GLY A 161 -27.93 -7.71 -3.98
C GLY A 161 -26.50 -7.57 -3.50
N ASN A 162 -26.22 -7.39 -2.21
CA ASN A 162 -24.87 -7.27 -1.64
C ASN A 162 -24.08 -8.60 -1.59
N ARG A 163 -24.11 -9.44 -2.63
CA ARG A 163 -23.44 -10.76 -2.64
C ARG A 163 -21.95 -10.64 -3.00
N ALA A 164 -21.62 -9.75 -3.93
CA ALA A 164 -20.27 -9.44 -4.38
C ALA A 164 -19.56 -8.46 -3.43
N GLY A 165 -20.31 -7.59 -2.77
CA GLY A 165 -19.80 -6.53 -1.92
C GLY A 165 -20.70 -5.31 -1.91
N LEU A 166 -20.30 -4.32 -1.11
CA LEU A 166 -20.88 -2.98 -1.08
C LEU A 166 -19.75 -1.97 -1.21
N ASN A 167 -19.91 -1.03 -2.13
CA ASN A 167 -19.08 0.17 -2.20
C ASN A 167 -19.82 1.32 -1.55
N LYS A 168 -19.15 2.05 -0.67
CA LYS A 168 -19.64 3.23 0.02
C LYS A 168 -18.68 4.38 -0.29
N CYS A 169 -19.14 5.33 -1.08
CA CYS A 169 -18.41 6.56 -1.34
C CYS A 169 -18.89 7.62 -0.35
N LEU A 170 -17.95 8.27 0.33
CA LEU A 170 -18.19 9.33 1.33
C LEU A 170 -17.94 10.71 0.74
#